data_AF-A0A7R9X4Y0-F1
#
_entry.id   AF-A0A7R9X4Y0-F1
#
_cell.length_a   1.000
_cell.length_b   1.000
_cell.length_c   1.000
_cell.angle_alpha   90.00
_cell.angle_beta   90.00
_cell.angle_gamma   90.00
#
_symmetry.space_group_name_H-M   'P 1'
#
loop_
_entity.id
_entity.type
_entity.pdbx_description
1 polymer ?
#
loop_
_entity_poly.entity_id
_entity_poly.type
_entity_poly.pdbx_seq_one_letter_code
_entity_poly.pdbx_strand_id
1 'polypeptide(L)'
;FQSAKKPCLPEACKCIFIRMLKHKALATVLERATTGGVKCAFLINQHGALLASSGCYGMDKKEACVKAALASNIWSSTEKCGKLTFQEDDLELIMIECDGGKLAVTKVINLLLCLQSESQVGFGMLKAKMKALVEYLQPSLQNVITA
;
A
#
# COMPACT_ATOMS: atom_id res chain seq x y z
N PHE A 1 -55.13 29.77 -28.31
CA PHE A 1 -54.71 30.62 -27.18
C PHE A 1 -54.09 29.70 -26.12
N GLN A 2 -52.81 29.32 -26.22
CA GLN A 2 -51.59 30.09 -25.85
C GLN A 2 -51.59 30.34 -24.33
N SER A 3 -50.65 29.84 -23.51
CA SER A 3 -49.21 30.14 -23.49
C SER A 3 -48.52 29.24 -22.43
N ALA A 4 -47.53 28.42 -22.79
CA ALA A 4 -46.10 28.61 -22.53
C ALA A 4 -45.66 28.84 -21.06
N LYS A 5 -44.93 27.86 -20.48
CA LYS A 5 -43.70 28.09 -19.69
C LYS A 5 -42.93 26.76 -19.41
N LYS A 6 -41.79 26.59 -20.08
CA LYS A 6 -40.59 25.88 -19.57
C LYS A 6 -39.61 26.97 -19.05
N PRO A 7 -38.45 26.65 -18.45
CA PRO A 7 -38.13 25.70 -17.37
C PRO A 7 -37.28 26.38 -16.26
N CYS A 8 -37.13 25.77 -15.08
CA CYS A 8 -35.97 26.04 -14.21
C CYS A 8 -35.48 24.71 -13.62
N LEU A 9 -34.27 24.29 -14.03
CA LEU A 9 -33.46 23.35 -13.25
C LEU A 9 -33.13 23.98 -11.89
N PRO A 10 -32.97 23.15 -10.86
CA PRO A 10 -31.79 23.29 -10.02
C PRO A 10 -30.85 22.12 -10.26
N GLU A 11 -29.57 22.47 -10.24
CA GLU A 11 -28.41 21.68 -10.58
C GLU A 11 -28.32 20.34 -9.86
N ALA A 12 -27.67 19.41 -10.54
CA ALA A 12 -27.24 18.14 -10.02
C ALA A 12 -26.59 18.29 -8.63
N CYS A 13 -27.25 17.80 -7.59
CA CYS A 13 -26.56 17.15 -6.49
C CYS A 13 -25.84 15.93 -7.08
N LYS A 14 -24.70 16.18 -7.75
CA LYS A 14 -23.64 15.19 -7.86
C LYS A 14 -23.23 14.92 -6.43
N CYS A 15 -23.87 13.93 -5.81
CA CYS A 15 -23.25 13.16 -4.74
C CYS A 15 -21.89 12.75 -5.32
N ILE A 16 -20.86 13.46 -4.90
CA ILE A 16 -19.49 13.07 -5.17
C ILE A 16 -19.39 11.70 -4.50
N PHE A 17 -19.52 10.66 -5.32
CA PHE A 17 -19.28 9.29 -4.90
C PHE A 17 -17.77 9.18 -4.74
N ILE A 18 -17.23 9.83 -3.71
CA ILE A 18 -15.89 9.56 -3.23
C ILE A 18 -15.96 8.10 -2.79
N ARG A 19 -15.42 7.20 -3.61
CA ARG A 19 -15.18 5.81 -3.22
C ARG A 19 -14.17 5.85 -2.08
N MET A 20 -14.64 6.07 -0.87
CA MET A 20 -13.80 6.03 0.31
C MET A 20 -13.24 4.60 0.43
N LEU A 21 -11.92 4.49 0.50
CA LEU A 21 -11.24 3.29 0.97
C LEU A 21 -11.86 2.93 2.32
N LYS A 22 -12.59 1.82 2.40
CA LYS A 22 -13.05 1.29 3.68
C LYS A 22 -11.81 0.86 4.44
N HIS A 23 -11.28 1.73 5.30
CA HIS A 23 -10.08 1.51 6.11
C HIS A 23 -10.16 0.16 6.86
N LYS A 24 -11.35 -0.23 7.31
CA LYS A 24 -11.62 -1.55 7.90
C LYS A 24 -11.37 -2.72 6.94
N ALA A 25 -11.80 -2.61 5.68
CA ALA A 25 -11.60 -3.67 4.69
C ALA A 25 -10.12 -3.85 4.33
N LEU A 26 -9.36 -2.75 4.26
CA LEU A 26 -7.92 -2.80 3.96
C LEU A 26 -7.13 -3.46 5.12
N ALA A 27 -7.45 -3.13 6.37
CA ALA A 27 -6.84 -3.77 7.54
C ALA A 27 -7.09 -5.29 7.56
N THR A 28 -8.33 -5.72 7.25
CA THR A 28 -8.68 -7.16 7.16
C THR A 28 -7.92 -7.88 6.05
N VAL A 29 -7.68 -7.22 4.91
CA VAL A 29 -6.89 -7.82 3.81
C VAL A 29 -5.44 -7.97 4.21
N LEU A 30 -4.86 -6.95 4.84
CA LEU A 30 -3.48 -7.00 5.35
C LEU A 30 -3.32 -8.08 6.43
N GLU A 31 -4.31 -8.26 7.29
CA GLU A 31 -4.31 -9.31 8.34
C GLU A 31 -4.26 -10.72 7.77
N ARG A 32 -4.88 -10.97 6.60
CA ARG A 32 -4.80 -12.29 5.96
C ARG A 32 -3.37 -12.66 5.55
N ALA A 33 -2.52 -11.67 5.31
CA ALA A 33 -1.13 -11.90 4.94
C ALA A 33 -0.22 -12.16 6.16
N THR A 34 -0.62 -11.75 7.37
CA THR A 34 0.17 -11.86 8.62
C THR A 34 0.07 -13.24 9.28
N THR A 35 0.03 -14.28 8.45
CA THR A 35 0.01 -15.69 8.88
C THR A 35 1.38 -16.35 8.61
N GLY A 36 1.65 -17.52 9.20
CA GLY A 36 2.84 -18.32 8.85
C GLY A 36 4.18 -17.60 9.07
N GLY A 37 4.32 -16.90 10.20
CA GLY A 37 5.55 -16.20 10.59
C GLY A 37 5.73 -14.80 10.02
N VAL A 38 4.75 -14.29 9.25
CA VAL A 38 4.69 -12.86 8.89
C VAL A 38 4.08 -12.11 10.07
N LYS A 39 4.87 -11.22 10.69
CA LYS A 39 4.48 -10.45 11.87
C LYS A 39 3.66 -9.24 11.49
N CYS A 40 4.16 -8.42 10.59
CA CYS A 40 3.55 -7.13 10.27
C CYS A 40 3.26 -7.00 8.79
N ALA A 41 2.16 -6.32 8.48
CA ALA A 41 1.89 -5.80 7.16
C ALA A 41 1.53 -4.32 7.31
N PHE A 42 2.20 -3.44 6.56
CA PHE A 42 1.87 -2.01 6.57
C PHE A 42 1.89 -1.42 5.16
N LEU A 43 0.95 -0.51 4.94
CA LEU A 43 0.79 0.26 3.72
C LEU A 43 1.21 1.68 4.00
N ILE A 44 2.12 2.21 3.19
CA ILE A 44 2.73 3.52 3.38
C ILE A 44 2.64 4.30 2.07
N ASN A 45 2.65 5.63 2.14
CA ASN A 45 2.83 6.44 0.94
C ASN A 45 4.32 6.54 0.57
N GLN A 46 4.60 7.08 -0.62
CA GLN A 46 5.97 7.33 -1.12
C GLN A 46 6.79 8.36 -0.30
N HIS A 47 6.17 9.02 0.68
CA HIS A 47 6.81 9.97 1.58
C HIS A 47 7.07 9.36 2.98
N GLY A 48 6.78 8.08 3.18
CA GLY A 48 6.98 7.39 4.46
C GLY A 48 5.87 7.56 5.49
N ALA A 49 4.73 8.14 5.12
CA ALA A 49 3.57 8.21 6.00
C ALA A 49 2.83 6.88 6.04
N LEU A 50 2.59 6.37 7.25
CA LEU A 50 1.85 5.14 7.49
C LEU A 50 0.34 5.35 7.26
N LEU A 51 -0.24 4.62 6.31
CA LEU A 51 -1.65 4.68 5.98
C LEU A 51 -2.46 3.58 6.69
N ALA A 52 -1.91 2.38 6.80
CA ALA A 52 -2.52 1.25 7.49
C ALA A 52 -1.47 0.26 7.97
N SER A 53 -1.76 -0.45 9.06
CA SER A 53 -0.92 -1.52 9.61
C SER A 53 -1.79 -2.63 10.18
N SER A 54 -1.34 -3.88 10.05
CA SER A 54 -1.97 -5.07 10.63
C SER A 54 -0.92 -6.08 11.12
N GLY A 55 -1.32 -6.94 12.06
CA GLY A 55 -0.49 -8.00 12.66
C GLY A 55 0.64 -7.53 13.59
N CYS A 56 0.87 -6.22 13.70
CA CYS A 56 1.96 -5.64 14.47
C CYS A 56 1.75 -5.64 15.99
N TYR A 57 1.54 -6.83 16.57
CA TYR A 57 1.44 -7.00 18.01
C TYR A 57 2.75 -6.60 18.70
N GLY A 58 2.64 -5.74 19.72
CA GLY A 58 3.79 -5.27 20.49
C GLY A 58 4.63 -4.16 19.83
N MET A 59 4.23 -3.65 18.66
CA MET A 59 4.86 -2.50 18.03
C MET A 59 4.05 -1.22 18.32
N ASP A 60 4.70 -0.21 18.90
CA ASP A 60 4.07 1.08 19.10
C ASP A 60 3.83 1.81 17.77
N LYS A 61 2.79 2.64 17.71
CA LYS A 61 2.48 3.46 16.53
C LYS A 61 3.67 4.31 16.09
N LYS A 62 4.46 4.83 17.05
CA LYS A 62 5.69 5.61 16.73
C LYS A 62 6.72 4.75 16.02
N GLU A 63 6.95 3.53 16.50
CA GLU A 63 7.90 2.60 15.90
C GLU A 63 7.46 2.19 14.48
N ALA A 64 6.16 1.95 14.28
CA ALA A 64 5.60 1.68 12.97
C ALA A 64 5.80 2.84 11.99
N CYS A 65 5.62 4.08 12.43
CA CYS A 65 5.89 5.27 11.61
C CYS A 65 7.37 5.41 11.25
N VAL A 66 8.29 5.12 12.19
CA VAL A 66 9.73 5.15 11.91
C VAL A 66 10.11 4.08 10.90
N LYS A 67 9.60 2.85 11.05
CA LYS A 67 9.82 1.76 10.09
C LYS A 67 9.26 2.08 8.70
N ALA A 68 8.09 2.71 8.63
CA ALA A 68 7.51 3.21 7.39
C ALA A 68 8.40 4.24 6.69
N ALA A 69 8.90 5.23 7.43
CA ALA A 69 9.80 6.25 6.89
C ALA A 69 11.12 5.64 6.37
N LEU A 70 11.70 4.70 7.12
CA LEU A 70 12.90 3.97 6.70
C LEU A 70 12.65 3.17 5.42
N ALA A 71 11.57 2.39 5.35
CA ALA A 71 11.22 1.61 4.16
C ALA A 71 11.04 2.50 2.92
N SER A 72 10.38 3.66 3.07
CA SER A 72 10.21 4.63 1.99
C SER A 72 11.54 5.21 1.51
N ASN A 73 12.42 5.58 2.44
CA ASN A 73 13.73 6.12 2.10
C ASN A 73 14.60 5.10 1.37
N ILE A 74 14.58 3.84 1.81
CA ILE A 74 15.29 2.74 1.16
C ILE A 74 14.73 2.56 -0.26
N TRP A 75 13.40 2.48 -0.41
CA TRP A 75 12.77 2.35 -1.73
C TRP A 75 13.20 3.46 -2.69
N SER A 76 13.02 4.72 -2.30
CA SER A 76 13.33 5.85 -3.16
C SER A 76 14.83 5.94 -3.50
N SER A 77 15.71 5.55 -2.59
CA SER A 77 17.16 5.55 -2.84
C SER A 77 17.52 4.46 -3.84
N THR A 78 17.00 3.25 -3.67
CA THR A 78 17.24 2.13 -4.58
C THR A 78 16.65 2.39 -5.97
N GLU A 79 15.43 2.94 -6.05
CA GLU A 79 14.79 3.27 -7.33
C GLU A 79 15.57 4.34 -8.10
N LYS A 80 16.07 5.38 -7.41
CA LYS A 80 16.92 6.42 -8.03
C LYS A 80 18.26 5.86 -8.51
N CYS A 81 18.93 5.06 -7.69
CA CYS A 81 20.19 4.42 -8.07
C CYS A 81 20.02 3.48 -9.26
N GLY A 82 18.93 2.71 -9.29
CA GLY A 82 18.60 1.81 -10.40
C GLY A 82 18.46 2.56 -11.73
N LYS A 83 17.64 3.62 -11.73
CA LYS A 83 17.41 4.47 -12.91
C LYS A 83 18.68 5.13 -13.45
N LEU A 84 19.56 5.59 -12.56
CA LEU A 84 20.80 6.24 -12.94
C LEU A 84 21.87 5.27 -13.47
N THR A 85 21.89 4.04 -12.96
CA THR A 85 23.00 3.10 -13.23
C THR A 85 22.69 2.16 -14.40
N PHE A 86 21.44 1.70 -14.51
CA PHE A 86 21.10 0.59 -15.42
C PHE A 86 20.22 1.02 -16.60
N GLN A 87 19.66 2.24 -16.60
CA GLN A 87 18.59 2.65 -17.54
C GLN A 87 17.42 1.64 -17.61
N GLU A 88 17.30 0.76 -16.62
CA GLU A 88 16.33 -0.34 -16.59
C GLU A 88 15.00 0.05 -15.92
N ASP A 89 14.05 -0.86 -16.11
CA ASP A 89 12.66 -0.88 -15.66
C ASP A 89 12.43 -0.44 -14.20
N ASP A 90 11.19 -0.08 -13.90
CA ASP A 90 10.79 0.31 -12.54
C ASP A 90 11.07 -0.80 -11.52
N LEU A 91 11.61 -0.41 -10.37
CA LEU A 91 11.91 -1.32 -9.26
C LEU A 91 10.66 -2.09 -8.82
N GLU A 92 10.71 -3.43 -8.84
CA GLU A 92 9.55 -4.26 -8.49
C GLU A 92 9.48 -4.63 -7.00
N LEU A 93 10.60 -5.06 -6.41
CA LEU A 93 10.63 -5.62 -5.07
C LEU A 93 12.01 -5.45 -4.42
N ILE A 94 12.03 -4.99 -3.17
CA ILE A 94 13.20 -5.03 -2.29
C ILE A 94 12.95 -6.08 -1.21
N MET A 95 13.93 -6.92 -0.94
CA MET A 95 13.94 -7.84 0.19
C MET A 95 15.20 -7.60 1.03
N ILE A 96 15.02 -7.48 2.34
CA ILE A 96 16.07 -7.14 3.30
C ILE A 96 16.06 -8.19 4.41
N GLU A 97 17.22 -8.73 4.73
CA GLU A 97 17.43 -9.55 5.93
C GLU A 97 18.00 -8.68 7.05
N CYS A 98 17.38 -8.76 8.22
CA CYS A 98 17.83 -8.11 9.45
C CYS A 98 17.95 -9.17 10.55
N ASP A 99 18.70 -8.89 11.61
CA ASP A 99 18.84 -9.80 12.75
C ASP A 99 17.48 -10.19 13.36
N GLY A 100 16.54 -9.24 13.40
CA GLY A 100 15.17 -9.43 13.91
C GLY A 100 14.17 -10.06 12.94
N GLY A 101 14.59 -10.43 11.73
CA GLY A 101 13.73 -11.02 10.71
C GLY A 101 13.89 -10.39 9.33
N LYS A 102 12.92 -10.60 8.44
CA LYS A 102 13.00 -10.15 7.05
C LYS A 102 11.97 -9.08 6.75
N LEU A 103 12.31 -8.17 5.85
CA LEU A 103 11.42 -7.12 5.35
C LEU A 103 11.34 -7.22 3.83
N ALA A 104 10.13 -7.26 3.29
CA ALA A 104 9.88 -7.10 1.87
C ALA A 104 9.12 -5.79 1.64
N VAL A 105 9.52 -5.03 0.61
CA VAL A 105 8.91 -3.76 0.20
C VAL A 105 8.64 -3.81 -1.29
N THR A 106 7.43 -3.49 -1.71
CA THR A 106 7.03 -3.40 -3.13
C THR A 106 6.14 -2.18 -3.35
N LYS A 107 6.03 -1.74 -4.60
CA LYS A 107 5.15 -0.64 -5.00
C LYS A 107 3.79 -1.17 -5.44
N VAL A 108 2.72 -0.52 -4.98
CA VAL A 108 1.34 -0.74 -5.38
C VAL A 108 0.75 0.59 -5.81
N ILE A 109 0.74 0.86 -7.12
CA ILE A 109 0.35 2.15 -7.71
C ILE A 109 1.28 3.27 -7.20
N ASN A 110 0.79 4.19 -6.35
CA ASN A 110 1.54 5.30 -5.77
C ASN A 110 1.82 5.10 -4.27
N LEU A 111 1.60 3.89 -3.78
CA LEU A 111 1.83 3.47 -2.39
C LEU A 111 2.91 2.40 -2.35
N LEU A 112 3.49 2.20 -1.17
CA LEU A 112 4.40 1.09 -0.91
C LEU A 112 3.75 0.13 0.08
N LEU A 113 3.86 -1.16 -0.21
CA LEU A 113 3.39 -2.25 0.63
C LEU A 113 4.61 -2.92 1.26
N CYS A 114 4.58 -3.08 2.57
CA CYS A 114 5.65 -3.66 3.35
C CYS A 114 5.14 -4.89 4.13
N LEU A 115 5.92 -5.96 4.12
CA LEU A 115 5.70 -7.15 4.94
C LEU A 115 6.95 -7.44 5.77
N GLN A 116 6.76 -7.58 7.07
CA GLN A 116 7.81 -7.99 8.00
C GLN A 116 7.54 -9.41 8.48
N SER A 117 8.54 -10.27 8.44
CA SER A 117 8.46 -11.65 8.91
C SER A 117 9.58 -11.99 9.89
N GLU A 118 9.45 -13.13 10.54
CA GLU A 118 10.51 -13.76 11.32
C GLU A 118 11.64 -14.27 10.43
N SER A 119 12.81 -14.51 11.03
CA SER A 119 14.01 -14.98 10.33
C SER A 119 13.82 -16.37 9.70
N GLN A 120 12.94 -17.20 10.26
CA GLN A 120 12.64 -18.55 9.75
C GLN A 120 11.85 -18.55 8.44
N VAL A 121 11.16 -17.45 8.10
CA VAL A 121 10.37 -17.39 6.87
C VAL A 121 11.29 -17.23 5.66
N GLY A 122 11.16 -18.12 4.68
CA GLY A 122 11.94 -18.04 3.44
C GLY A 122 11.51 -16.86 2.56
N PHE A 123 12.47 -16.24 1.86
CA PHE A 123 12.19 -15.15 0.92
C PHE A 123 11.17 -15.53 -0.17
N GLY A 124 11.18 -16.78 -0.62
CA GLY A 124 10.20 -17.28 -1.61
C GLY A 124 8.76 -17.16 -1.12
N MET A 125 8.50 -17.52 0.14
CA MET A 125 7.17 -17.39 0.75
C MET A 125 6.77 -15.91 0.91
N LEU A 126 7.70 -15.08 1.38
CA LEU A 126 7.46 -13.65 1.57
C LEU A 126 7.16 -12.95 0.23
N LYS A 127 7.91 -13.28 -0.83
CA LYS A 127 7.69 -12.81 -2.19
C LYS A 127 6.34 -13.26 -2.76
N ALA A 128 5.97 -14.53 -2.58
CA ALA A 128 4.70 -15.07 -3.05
C ALA A 128 3.51 -14.37 -2.38
N LYS A 129 3.56 -14.19 -1.06
CA LYS A 129 2.53 -13.45 -0.30
C LYS A 129 2.44 -11.99 -0.72
N MET A 130 3.59 -11.35 -0.92
CA MET A 130 3.64 -9.97 -1.40
C MET A 130 2.95 -9.84 -2.76
N LYS A 131 3.32 -10.69 -3.72
CA LYS A 131 2.74 -10.68 -5.07
C LYS A 131 1.22 -10.88 -5.06
N ALA A 132 0.73 -11.86 -4.29
CA ALA A 132 -0.71 -12.11 -4.15
C ALA A 132 -1.46 -10.90 -3.56
N LEU A 133 -0.85 -10.19 -2.59
CA LEU A 133 -1.42 -8.96 -2.05
C LEU A 133 -1.44 -7.83 -3.06
N VAL A 134 -0.38 -7.65 -3.85
CA VAL A 134 -0.34 -6.63 -4.91
C VAL A 134 -1.43 -6.89 -5.94
N GLU A 135 -1.55 -8.13 -6.44
CA GLU A 135 -2.57 -8.52 -7.41
C GLU A 135 -4.00 -8.26 -6.91
N TYR A 136 -4.24 -8.45 -5.61
CA TYR A 136 -5.53 -8.18 -4.99
C TYR A 136 -5.80 -6.67 -4.75
N LEU A 137 -4.77 -5.93 -4.31
CA LEU A 137 -4.91 -4.53 -3.91
C LEU A 137 -4.87 -3.56 -5.09
N GLN A 138 -4.10 -3.85 -6.14
CA GLN A 138 -3.93 -3.00 -7.31
C GLN A 138 -5.27 -2.58 -7.95
N PRO A 139 -6.19 -3.50 -8.32
CA PRO A 139 -7.48 -3.09 -8.90
C PRO A 139 -8.35 -2.33 -7.88
N SER A 140 -8.28 -2.72 -6.61
CA SER A 140 -9.08 -2.11 -5.54
C SER A 140 -8.66 -0.66 -5.28
N LEU A 141 -7.37 -0.35 -5.36
CA LEU A 141 -6.80 0.96 -5.08
C LEU A 141 -6.84 1.89 -6.30
N GLN A 142 -6.73 1.39 -7.54
CA GLN A 142 -6.87 2.20 -8.76
C GLN A 142 -8.23 2.92 -8.82
N ASN A 143 -9.28 2.23 -8.37
CA ASN A 143 -10.64 2.77 -8.29
C ASN A 143 -10.81 3.91 -7.27
N VAL A 144 -9.84 4.13 -6.37
CA VAL A 144 -9.93 5.13 -5.30
C VAL A 144 -9.00 6.33 -5.56
N ILE A 145 -7.89 6.12 -6.27
CA ILE A 145 -6.90 7.17 -6.57
C ILE A 145 -7.26 7.97 -7.83
N THR A 146 -8.07 7.41 -8.74
CA THR A 146 -8.45 8.05 -10.02
C THR A 146 -9.72 8.93 -9.92
N ALA A 147 -10.16 9.29 -8.71
CA ALA A 147 -11.38 10.06 -8.43
C ALA A 147 -11.07 11.46 -7.91
#